data_AF-A0AAW0JYF6-F1
#
_entry.id   AF-A0AAW0JYF6-F1
#
_cell.length_a   1.000
_cell.length_b   1.000
_cell.length_c   1.000
_cell.angle_alpha   90.00
_cell.angle_beta   90.00
_cell.angle_gamma   90.00
#
_symmetry.space_group_name_H-M   'P 1'
#
loop_
_entity.id
_entity.type
_entity.pdbx_description
1 polymer ?
#
loop_
_entity_poly.entity_id
_entity_poly.type
_entity_poly.pdbx_seq_one_letter_code
_entity_poly.pdbx_strand_id
1 'polypeptide(L)'
;MARARVSEGLFLRSVALWLALLGASPAAASKAVTAHLTAKWPETPLLLEASEFMAEESNERFWQFVETVRELAVYKQTESDYSYYNLILKKAGQFLDNIHINLLKFAFSLRAYSPTIQMCQQVAAAEPPPDECGAFVVVHGKHTCKISEIKKLLNKAVPRPYLFERDHKFPTGNENLPVIILYAEIGTREFAEFHRVLSKKSKNGKILYVLRHYIKPTNTGFSFHAAVSDTTAEETDADEVQGFLFGKLKEIYSDLRDNLTVFQKYLIESSKAMVPLKVWELQDLSFQAASQIMSTPVYDAIKLMKDISQNFPIKARYVKLYWCDYKQVSFH
;
A
#
# COMPACT_ATOMS: atom_id res chain seq x y z
N MET A 1 47.00 -39.14 29.16
CA MET A 1 45.73 -38.91 28.45
C MET A 1 44.98 -37.62 28.84
N ALA A 2 45.42 -36.81 29.82
CA ALA A 2 44.69 -35.60 30.23
C ALA A 2 45.05 -34.30 29.48
N ARG A 3 46.19 -34.23 28.78
CA ARG A 3 46.68 -33.00 28.13
C ARG A 3 46.08 -32.73 26.74
N ALA A 4 45.58 -33.76 26.04
CA ALA A 4 45.02 -33.63 24.69
C ALA A 4 43.56 -33.14 24.66
N ARG A 5 42.74 -33.48 25.67
CA ARG A 5 41.32 -33.04 25.74
C ARG A 5 41.16 -31.55 26.06
N VAL A 6 42.15 -30.94 26.71
CA VAL A 6 42.09 -29.51 27.06
C VAL A 6 42.37 -28.62 25.83
N SER A 7 43.25 -29.04 24.91
CA SER A 7 43.54 -28.27 23.69
C SER A 7 42.43 -28.36 22.65
N GLU A 8 41.77 -29.52 22.50
CA GLU A 8 40.60 -29.67 21.61
C GLU A 8 39.40 -28.83 22.10
N GLY A 9 39.15 -28.80 23.41
CA GLY A 9 38.09 -27.98 24.01
C GLY A 9 38.35 -26.46 23.89
N LEU A 10 39.62 -26.03 23.93
CA LEU A 10 39.98 -24.62 23.70
C LEU A 10 39.85 -24.22 22.24
N PHE A 11 40.23 -25.09 21.30
CA PHE A 11 40.12 -24.85 19.85
C PHE A 11 38.66 -24.81 19.38
N LEU A 12 37.81 -25.71 19.88
CA LEU A 12 36.37 -25.70 19.57
C LEU A 12 35.67 -24.46 20.16
N ARG A 13 36.09 -23.99 21.33
CA ARG A 13 35.58 -22.75 21.93
C ARG A 13 36.07 -21.50 21.20
N SER A 14 37.29 -21.47 20.70
CA SER A 14 37.80 -20.32 19.93
C SER A 14 37.17 -20.23 18.54
N VAL A 15 36.90 -21.36 17.88
CA VAL A 15 36.18 -21.42 16.60
C VAL A 15 34.72 -21.02 16.76
N ALA A 16 34.05 -21.44 17.85
CA ALA A 16 32.69 -20.99 18.16
C ALA A 16 32.61 -19.49 18.51
N LEU A 17 33.63 -18.94 19.19
CA LEU A 17 33.72 -17.50 19.45
C LEU A 17 33.93 -16.70 18.16
N TRP A 18 34.77 -17.21 17.24
CA TRP A 18 35.00 -16.61 15.93
C TRP A 18 33.75 -16.67 15.03
N LEU A 19 33.00 -17.77 15.01
CA LEU A 19 31.72 -17.85 14.29
C LEU A 19 30.63 -16.95 14.90
N ALA A 20 30.62 -16.75 16.22
CA ALA A 20 29.70 -15.81 16.88
C ALA A 20 30.03 -14.33 16.56
N LEU A 21 31.30 -14.01 16.31
CA LEU A 21 31.76 -12.67 15.93
C LEU A 21 31.50 -12.31 14.46
N LEU A 22 31.25 -13.30 13.59
CA LEU A 22 30.91 -13.09 12.17
C LEU A 22 29.41 -12.81 11.94
N GLY A 23 28.55 -12.98 12.95
CA GLY A 23 27.09 -12.98 12.80
C GLY A 23 26.34 -11.68 13.09
N ALA A 24 27.01 -10.60 13.50
CA ALA A 24 26.33 -9.36 13.88
C ALA A 24 27.11 -8.13 13.42
N SER A 25 26.97 -7.78 12.14
CA SER A 25 27.06 -6.37 11.76
C SER A 25 25.74 -5.72 12.15
N PRO A 26 25.67 -4.84 13.17
CA PRO A 26 24.53 -3.96 13.29
C PRO A 26 24.49 -3.12 12.02
N ALA A 27 23.40 -3.20 11.26
CA ALA A 27 23.19 -2.33 10.12
C ALA A 27 23.21 -0.88 10.64
N ALA A 28 24.18 -0.09 10.18
CA ALA A 28 24.35 1.30 10.54
C ALA A 28 23.03 2.05 10.41
N ALA A 29 22.52 2.61 11.51
CA ALA A 29 21.27 3.36 11.51
C ALA A 29 21.51 4.73 10.84
N SER A 30 21.16 4.85 9.57
CA SER A 30 21.06 6.14 8.90
C SER A 30 20.01 7.00 9.60
N LYS A 31 20.28 8.28 9.84
CA LYS A 31 19.26 9.24 10.32
C LYS A 31 18.15 9.35 9.26
N ALA A 32 17.09 8.58 9.44
CA ALA A 32 15.95 8.53 8.53
C ALA A 32 14.88 9.51 9.01
N VAL A 33 14.36 10.30 8.08
CA VAL A 33 13.15 11.10 8.32
C VAL A 33 11.99 10.32 7.69
N THR A 34 11.01 9.95 8.51
CA THR A 34 9.82 9.22 8.06
C THR A 34 8.61 10.13 8.15
N ALA A 35 7.85 10.22 7.05
CA ALA A 35 6.57 10.92 7.00
C ALA A 35 5.47 9.92 6.67
N HIS A 36 4.30 10.08 7.29
CA HIS A 36 3.13 9.23 7.08
C HIS A 36 1.94 10.09 6.64
N LEU A 37 1.13 9.56 5.72
CA LEU A 37 -0.12 10.17 5.28
C LEU A 37 -1.28 9.24 5.63
N THR A 38 -2.36 9.80 6.16
CA THR A 38 -3.56 9.04 6.53
C THR A 38 -4.80 9.70 5.95
N ALA A 39 -5.70 8.88 5.39
CA ALA A 39 -6.98 9.34 4.87
C ALA A 39 -7.98 9.66 6.01
N LYS A 40 -9.00 10.48 5.72
CA LYS A 40 -10.06 10.83 6.69
C LYS A 40 -11.14 9.76 6.83
N TRP A 41 -11.08 8.69 6.04
CA TRP A 41 -12.05 7.60 6.02
C TRP A 41 -11.37 6.28 6.43
N PRO A 42 -12.14 5.31 6.95
CA PRO A 42 -11.61 4.01 7.32
C PRO A 42 -11.09 3.24 6.12
N GLU A 43 -10.26 2.24 6.40
CA GLU A 43 -9.71 1.38 5.36
C GLU A 43 -10.81 0.65 4.56
N THR A 44 -10.73 0.74 3.23
CA THR A 44 -11.68 0.09 2.32
C THR A 44 -11.26 -1.34 1.99
N PRO A 45 -12.19 -2.31 1.85
CA PRO A 45 -11.82 -3.69 1.54
C PRO A 45 -11.26 -3.81 0.11
N LEU A 46 -10.11 -4.47 -0.04
CA LEU A 46 -9.48 -4.70 -1.35
C LEU A 46 -10.37 -5.47 -2.33
N LEU A 47 -11.30 -6.30 -1.86
CA LEU A 47 -12.26 -7.00 -2.71
C LEU A 47 -13.21 -6.02 -3.42
N LEU A 48 -13.62 -4.94 -2.74
CA LEU A 48 -14.49 -3.92 -3.35
C LEU A 48 -13.68 -3.00 -4.27
N GLU A 49 -12.44 -2.65 -3.88
CA GLU A 49 -11.53 -1.92 -4.78
C GLU A 49 -11.26 -2.72 -6.07
N ALA A 50 -11.13 -4.06 -5.97
CA ALA A 50 -10.99 -4.92 -7.12
C ALA A 50 -12.24 -4.92 -8.00
N SER A 51 -13.44 -4.92 -7.43
CA SER A 51 -14.66 -4.84 -8.23
C SER A 51 -14.76 -3.51 -8.96
N GLU A 52 -14.42 -2.39 -8.33
CA GLU A 52 -14.41 -1.08 -9.00
C GLU A 52 -13.37 -1.01 -10.13
N PHE A 53 -12.20 -1.62 -9.95
CA PHE A 53 -11.23 -1.78 -11.05
C PHE A 53 -11.84 -2.55 -12.23
N MET A 54 -12.61 -3.61 -11.98
CA MET A 54 -13.30 -4.35 -13.04
C MET A 54 -14.38 -3.52 -13.73
N ALA A 55 -15.03 -2.62 -12.98
CA ALA A 55 -16.07 -1.74 -13.51
C ALA A 55 -15.52 -0.68 -14.47
N GLU A 56 -14.30 -0.19 -14.26
CA GLU A 56 -13.64 0.71 -15.21
C GLU A 56 -13.39 0.03 -16.56
N GLU A 57 -13.12 -1.28 -16.57
CA GLU A 57 -12.96 -2.03 -17.81
C GLU A 57 -14.31 -2.24 -18.52
N SER A 58 -15.30 -2.81 -17.83
CA SER A 58 -16.69 -2.83 -18.28
C SER A 58 -17.67 -3.26 -17.18
N ASN A 59 -18.94 -2.88 -17.33
CA ASN A 59 -20.01 -3.35 -16.44
C ASN A 59 -20.18 -4.88 -16.49
N GLU A 60 -19.99 -5.51 -17.65
CA GLU A 60 -20.02 -6.97 -17.78
C GLU A 60 -18.91 -7.63 -16.97
N ARG A 61 -17.68 -7.10 -17.02
CA ARG A 61 -16.55 -7.61 -16.23
C ARG A 61 -16.77 -7.45 -14.75
N PHE A 62 -17.32 -6.31 -14.32
CA PHE A 62 -17.77 -6.13 -12.93
C PHE A 62 -18.67 -7.28 -12.50
N TRP A 63 -19.76 -7.55 -13.24
CA TRP A 63 -20.70 -8.59 -12.85
C TRP A 63 -20.14 -10.01 -12.95
N GLN A 64 -19.27 -10.30 -13.92
CA GLN A 64 -18.55 -11.58 -14.02
C GLN A 64 -17.65 -11.81 -12.79
N PHE A 65 -16.93 -10.77 -12.37
CA PHE A 65 -16.10 -10.82 -11.19
C PHE A 65 -16.95 -11.01 -9.92
N VAL A 66 -18.02 -10.23 -9.77
CA VAL A 66 -18.96 -10.30 -8.64
C VAL A 66 -19.59 -11.69 -8.50
N GLU A 67 -20.02 -12.33 -9.60
CA GLU A 67 -20.53 -13.70 -9.59
C GLU A 67 -19.48 -14.74 -9.16
N THR A 68 -18.20 -14.47 -9.44
CA THR A 68 -17.08 -15.36 -9.05
C THR A 68 -16.73 -15.26 -7.58
N VAL A 69 -16.93 -14.09 -6.95
CA VAL A 69 -16.49 -13.79 -5.59
C VAL A 69 -17.64 -13.68 -4.58
N ARG A 70 -18.84 -14.16 -4.92
CA ARG A 70 -20.09 -14.01 -4.13
C ARG A 70 -19.96 -14.25 -2.64
N GLU A 71 -19.18 -15.27 -2.23
CA GLU A 71 -18.99 -15.65 -0.83
C GLU A 71 -17.50 -15.63 -0.43
N LEU A 72 -16.68 -14.83 -1.11
CA LEU A 72 -15.23 -14.83 -0.89
C LEU A 72 -14.83 -14.25 0.48
N ALA A 73 -15.69 -13.44 1.13
CA ALA A 73 -15.36 -12.81 2.41
C ALA A 73 -15.22 -13.82 3.56
N VAL A 74 -15.71 -15.05 3.40
CA VAL A 74 -15.49 -16.13 4.38
C VAL A 74 -13.99 -16.40 4.58
N TYR A 75 -13.18 -16.29 3.53
CA TYR A 75 -11.74 -16.50 3.60
C TYR A 75 -10.99 -15.38 4.34
N LYS A 76 -11.57 -14.18 4.43
CA LYS A 76 -10.97 -13.06 5.17
C LYS A 76 -10.87 -13.36 6.67
N GLN A 77 -11.79 -14.17 7.20
CA GLN A 77 -11.81 -14.52 8.63
C GLN A 77 -10.87 -15.68 8.98
N THR A 78 -10.47 -16.48 8.00
CA THR A 78 -9.70 -17.71 8.21
C THR A 78 -8.24 -17.60 7.76
N GLU A 79 -7.95 -16.73 6.80
CA GLU A 79 -6.64 -16.61 6.15
C GLU A 79 -5.94 -15.30 6.51
N SER A 80 -4.63 -15.23 6.25
CA SER A 80 -3.88 -13.97 6.37
C SER A 80 -4.29 -12.94 5.30
N ASP A 81 -4.08 -11.65 5.57
CA ASP A 81 -4.34 -10.58 4.60
C ASP A 81 -3.57 -10.79 3.28
N TYR A 82 -2.35 -11.32 3.35
CA TYR A 82 -1.55 -11.64 2.16
C TYR A 82 -2.15 -12.80 1.35
N SER A 83 -2.60 -13.87 2.02
CA SER A 83 -3.31 -14.97 1.37
C SER A 83 -4.60 -14.48 0.70
N TYR A 84 -5.36 -13.64 1.40
CA TYR A 84 -6.61 -13.07 0.90
C TYR A 84 -6.37 -12.15 -0.30
N TYR A 85 -5.36 -11.29 -0.25
CA TYR A 85 -4.88 -10.48 -1.37
C TYR A 85 -4.55 -11.33 -2.61
N ASN A 86 -3.77 -12.39 -2.44
CA ASN A 86 -3.41 -13.28 -3.55
C ASN A 86 -4.63 -14.04 -4.09
N LEU A 87 -5.58 -14.39 -3.23
CA LEU A 87 -6.83 -14.99 -3.65
C LEU A 87 -7.65 -14.03 -4.50
N ILE A 88 -7.77 -12.76 -4.11
CA ILE A 88 -8.44 -11.71 -4.91
C ILE A 88 -7.76 -11.60 -6.28
N LEU A 89 -6.43 -11.49 -6.34
CA LEU A 89 -5.68 -11.44 -7.59
C LEU A 89 -5.90 -12.69 -8.45
N LYS A 90 -5.94 -13.87 -7.85
CA LYS A 90 -6.21 -15.14 -8.56
C LYS A 90 -7.61 -15.19 -9.14
N LYS A 91 -8.61 -14.64 -8.44
CA LYS A 91 -9.99 -14.54 -8.96
C LYS A 91 -10.08 -13.48 -10.07
N ALA A 92 -9.42 -12.34 -9.89
CA ALA A 92 -9.33 -11.28 -10.89
C ALA A 92 -8.63 -11.75 -12.17
N GLY A 93 -7.57 -12.54 -12.07
CA GLY A 93 -6.80 -13.07 -13.20
C GLY A 93 -7.55 -14.06 -14.10
N GLN A 94 -8.79 -14.41 -13.77
CA GLN A 94 -9.69 -15.14 -14.69
C GLN A 94 -10.27 -14.22 -15.78
N PHE A 95 -10.28 -12.91 -15.53
CA PHE A 95 -10.88 -11.90 -16.40
C PHE A 95 -9.86 -10.87 -16.91
N LEU A 96 -8.71 -10.78 -16.24
CA LEU A 96 -7.64 -9.83 -16.55
C LEU A 96 -6.41 -10.55 -17.08
N ASP A 97 -5.74 -9.94 -18.05
CA ASP A 97 -4.42 -10.37 -18.48
C ASP A 97 -3.33 -9.97 -17.47
N ASN A 98 -2.08 -10.37 -17.75
CA ASN A 98 -0.96 -10.10 -16.87
C ASN A 98 -0.65 -8.59 -16.72
N ILE A 99 -0.94 -7.78 -17.74
CA ILE A 99 -0.71 -6.32 -17.70
C ILE A 99 -1.72 -5.69 -16.75
N HIS A 100 -3.00 -5.99 -16.92
CA HIS A 100 -4.07 -5.48 -16.08
C HIS A 100 -3.94 -5.99 -14.63
N ILE A 101 -3.43 -7.20 -14.41
CA ILE A 101 -3.13 -7.68 -13.05
C ILE A 101 -2.01 -6.86 -12.40
N ASN A 102 -0.95 -6.52 -13.13
CA ASN A 102 0.10 -5.66 -12.59
C ASN A 102 -0.42 -4.24 -12.32
N LEU A 103 -1.32 -3.73 -13.18
CA LEU A 103 -2.00 -2.46 -12.95
C LEU A 103 -2.92 -2.52 -11.72
N LEU A 104 -3.64 -3.62 -11.51
CA LEU A 104 -4.47 -3.83 -10.31
C LEU A 104 -3.63 -3.84 -9.04
N LYS A 105 -2.46 -4.51 -9.04
CA LYS A 105 -1.52 -4.47 -7.90
C LYS A 105 -1.02 -3.06 -7.61
N PHE A 106 -0.76 -2.28 -8.66
CA PHE A 106 -0.39 -0.88 -8.54
C PHE A 106 -1.55 -0.04 -7.99
N ALA A 107 -2.77 -0.23 -8.48
CA ALA A 107 -3.97 0.44 -7.99
C ALA A 107 -4.25 0.13 -6.52
N PHE A 108 -4.05 -1.12 -6.08
CA PHE A 108 -4.12 -1.49 -4.66
C PHE A 108 -3.06 -0.77 -3.82
N SER A 109 -1.83 -0.65 -4.32
CA SER A 109 -0.76 0.07 -3.61
C SER A 109 -1.09 1.56 -3.44
N LEU A 110 -1.78 2.14 -4.42
CA LEU A 110 -2.24 3.54 -4.39
C LEU A 110 -3.58 3.74 -3.66
N ARG A 111 -4.32 2.66 -3.38
CA ARG A 111 -5.71 2.72 -2.91
C ARG A 111 -6.60 3.55 -3.84
N ALA A 112 -6.37 3.42 -5.16
CA ALA A 112 -6.95 4.28 -6.19
C ALA A 112 -8.50 4.30 -6.18
N TYR A 113 -9.13 3.19 -5.77
CA TYR A 113 -10.58 3.03 -5.73
C TYR A 113 -11.20 3.25 -4.35
N SER A 114 -10.39 3.48 -3.32
CA SER A 114 -10.87 3.79 -1.97
C SER A 114 -11.83 4.98 -1.94
N PRO A 115 -11.58 6.10 -2.68
CA PRO A 115 -12.53 7.22 -2.75
C PRO A 115 -13.89 6.85 -3.33
N THR A 116 -13.93 5.95 -4.33
CA THR A 116 -15.18 5.48 -4.95
C THR A 116 -16.00 4.66 -3.95
N ILE A 117 -15.36 3.75 -3.23
CA ILE A 117 -16.02 2.96 -2.18
C ILE A 117 -16.56 3.89 -1.07
N GLN A 118 -15.76 4.88 -0.67
CA GLN A 118 -16.17 5.85 0.34
C GLN A 118 -17.34 6.73 -0.14
N MET A 119 -17.36 7.13 -1.42
CA MET A 119 -18.49 7.84 -2.02
C MET A 119 -19.78 7.00 -1.91
N CYS A 120 -19.72 5.69 -2.20
CA CYS A 120 -20.87 4.80 -2.01
C CYS A 120 -21.31 4.73 -0.53
N GLN A 121 -20.38 4.73 0.43
CA GLN A 121 -20.73 4.79 1.85
C GLN A 121 -21.47 6.09 2.22
N GLN A 122 -21.06 7.23 1.66
CA GLN A 122 -21.75 8.51 1.89
C GLN A 122 -23.16 8.52 1.29
N VAL A 123 -23.33 7.95 0.09
CA VAL A 123 -24.65 7.76 -0.53
C VAL A 123 -25.53 6.84 0.33
N ALA A 124 -24.98 5.75 0.85
CA ALA A 124 -25.70 4.85 1.74
C ALA A 124 -26.06 5.51 3.09
N ALA A 125 -25.20 6.37 3.63
CA ALA A 125 -25.49 7.11 4.86
C ALA A 125 -26.66 8.11 4.70
N ALA A 126 -26.85 8.67 3.50
CA ALA A 126 -28.01 9.50 3.17
C ALA A 126 -29.32 8.68 2.96
N GLU A 127 -29.20 7.37 2.75
CA GLU A 127 -30.31 6.42 2.60
C GLU A 127 -30.28 5.44 3.80
N PRO A 128 -30.65 5.89 5.02
CA PRO A 128 -30.30 5.20 6.24
C PRO A 128 -30.79 3.74 6.23
N PRO A 129 -29.89 2.76 6.43
CA PRO A 129 -30.26 1.35 6.44
C PRO A 129 -31.27 1.08 7.56
N PRO A 130 -32.17 0.08 7.40
CA PRO A 130 -32.92 -0.44 8.53
C PRO A 130 -31.97 -0.92 9.65
N ASP A 131 -32.39 -0.78 10.90
CA ASP A 131 -31.58 -1.14 12.07
C ASP A 131 -30.98 -2.54 11.94
N GLU A 132 -29.70 -2.65 12.28
CA GLU A 132 -28.88 -3.88 12.33
C GLU A 132 -28.61 -4.62 11.01
N CYS A 133 -29.02 -4.10 9.85
CA CYS A 133 -28.89 -4.84 8.59
C CYS A 133 -27.51 -4.70 7.91
N GLY A 134 -26.88 -5.84 7.60
CA GLY A 134 -25.59 -5.91 6.87
C GLY A 134 -25.72 -5.74 5.35
N ALA A 135 -26.93 -5.96 4.83
CA ALA A 135 -27.33 -5.64 3.47
C ALA A 135 -28.81 -5.25 3.46
N PHE A 136 -29.20 -4.33 2.59
CA PHE A 136 -30.58 -3.89 2.46
C PHE A 136 -30.91 -3.51 1.02
N VAL A 137 -32.18 -3.57 0.68
CA VAL A 137 -32.68 -3.17 -0.63
C VAL A 137 -33.58 -1.95 -0.53
N VAL A 138 -33.47 -1.09 -1.53
CA VAL A 138 -34.33 0.09 -1.70
C VAL A 138 -35.22 -0.14 -2.89
N VAL A 139 -36.52 -0.14 -2.63
CA VAL A 139 -37.56 -0.30 -3.64
C VAL A 139 -38.55 0.84 -3.44
N HIS A 140 -38.63 1.76 -4.41
CA HIS A 140 -39.58 2.87 -4.37
C HIS A 140 -39.48 3.73 -3.09
N GLY A 141 -38.25 4.05 -2.66
CA GLY A 141 -37.99 4.83 -1.44
C GLY A 141 -38.27 4.10 -0.13
N LYS A 142 -38.59 2.80 -0.18
CA LYS A 142 -38.75 1.95 1.00
C LYS A 142 -37.58 1.01 1.13
N HIS A 143 -37.08 0.90 2.36
CA HIS A 143 -35.95 0.07 2.70
C HIS A 143 -36.42 -1.24 3.34
N THR A 144 -35.80 -2.36 2.99
CA THR A 144 -36.01 -3.64 3.67
C THR A 144 -34.75 -4.48 3.62
N CYS A 145 -34.51 -5.24 4.68
CA CYS A 145 -33.48 -6.28 4.73
C CYS A 145 -34.05 -7.69 4.68
N LYS A 146 -35.34 -7.83 4.32
CA LYS A 146 -36.00 -9.14 4.17
C LYS A 146 -36.36 -9.39 2.71
N ILE A 147 -35.85 -10.48 2.16
CA ILE A 147 -36.15 -10.93 0.79
C ILE A 147 -37.66 -11.15 0.58
N SER A 148 -38.39 -11.58 1.62
CA SER A 148 -39.83 -11.84 1.57
C SER A 148 -40.67 -10.56 1.32
N GLU A 149 -40.16 -9.39 1.72
CA GLU A 149 -40.87 -8.11 1.59
C GLU A 149 -40.71 -7.47 0.20
N ILE A 150 -39.70 -7.86 -0.56
CA ILE A 150 -39.42 -7.33 -1.91
C ILE A 150 -40.64 -7.44 -2.83
N LYS A 151 -41.34 -8.58 -2.80
CA LYS A 151 -42.56 -8.78 -3.60
C LYS A 151 -43.68 -7.81 -3.22
N LYS A 152 -43.79 -7.46 -1.94
CA LYS A 152 -44.83 -6.54 -1.43
C LYS A 152 -44.52 -5.10 -1.84
N LEU A 153 -43.24 -4.73 -1.86
CA LEU A 153 -42.79 -3.36 -2.20
C LEU A 153 -42.90 -3.06 -3.70
N LEU A 154 -42.71 -4.07 -4.56
CA LEU A 154 -42.82 -3.92 -6.02
C LEU A 154 -44.23 -3.55 -6.52
N ASN A 155 -45.27 -3.80 -5.72
CA ASN A 155 -46.65 -3.52 -6.12
C ASN A 155 -47.08 -2.05 -5.87
N LYS A 156 -46.19 -1.20 -5.34
CA LYS A 156 -46.48 0.21 -5.04
C LYS A 156 -45.92 1.11 -6.13
N ALA A 157 -46.79 1.94 -6.73
CA ALA A 157 -46.39 2.93 -7.73
C ALA A 157 -45.79 4.17 -7.05
N VAL A 158 -44.53 4.48 -7.36
CA VAL A 158 -43.76 5.65 -6.88
C VAL A 158 -42.79 6.04 -7.99
N PRO A 159 -42.34 7.32 -8.08
CA PRO A 159 -41.31 7.74 -9.03
C PRO A 159 -40.06 6.86 -9.02
N ARG A 160 -39.46 6.73 -10.20
CA ARG A 160 -38.19 6.03 -10.43
C ARG A 160 -37.08 6.74 -9.63
N PRO A 161 -36.29 6.01 -8.82
CA PRO A 161 -35.18 6.62 -8.09
C PRO A 161 -34.11 7.12 -9.05
N TYR A 162 -33.37 8.14 -8.62
CA TYR A 162 -32.20 8.62 -9.35
C TYR A 162 -31.08 7.58 -9.32
N LEU A 163 -30.54 7.27 -10.50
CA LEU A 163 -29.39 6.39 -10.66
C LEU A 163 -28.17 7.24 -11.01
N PHE A 164 -27.08 7.03 -10.28
CA PHE A 164 -25.81 7.69 -10.55
C PHE A 164 -25.14 7.06 -11.78
N GLU A 165 -24.25 7.80 -12.42
CA GLU A 165 -23.50 7.32 -13.58
C GLU A 165 -22.66 6.09 -13.26
N ARG A 166 -22.04 6.05 -12.06
CA ARG A 166 -21.23 4.93 -11.56
C ARG A 166 -22.06 3.80 -10.92
N ASP A 167 -23.39 3.82 -11.04
CA ASP A 167 -24.20 2.73 -10.52
C ASP A 167 -24.03 1.46 -11.36
N HIS A 168 -23.74 0.34 -10.70
CA HIS A 168 -23.57 -0.95 -11.36
C HIS A 168 -24.94 -1.56 -11.67
N LYS A 169 -25.35 -1.49 -12.93
CA LYS A 169 -26.64 -2.02 -13.42
C LYS A 169 -26.47 -3.44 -13.89
N PHE A 170 -27.24 -4.36 -13.31
CA PHE A 170 -27.21 -5.76 -13.74
C PHE A 170 -27.72 -5.87 -15.18
N PRO A 171 -27.04 -6.64 -16.05
CA PRO A 171 -27.43 -6.78 -17.45
C PRO A 171 -28.91 -7.17 -17.60
N THR A 172 -29.66 -6.38 -18.35
CA THR A 172 -31.09 -6.59 -18.65
C THR A 172 -31.39 -6.12 -20.07
N GLY A 173 -32.37 -6.75 -20.73
CA GLY A 173 -32.81 -6.36 -22.07
C GLY A 173 -33.84 -5.22 -22.09
N ASN A 174 -34.28 -4.73 -20.93
CA ASN A 174 -35.29 -3.68 -20.84
C ASN A 174 -34.95 -2.68 -19.71
N GLU A 175 -34.89 -1.40 -20.04
CA GLU A 175 -34.58 -0.32 -19.11
C GLU A 175 -35.81 0.31 -18.44
N ASN A 176 -37.02 0.01 -18.92
CA ASN A 176 -38.29 0.48 -18.38
C ASN A 176 -38.87 -0.51 -17.35
N LEU A 177 -38.04 -0.92 -16.41
CA LEU A 177 -38.41 -1.86 -15.34
C LEU A 177 -38.38 -1.18 -13.97
N PRO A 178 -39.18 -1.67 -12.99
CA PRO A 178 -39.06 -1.23 -11.61
C PRO A 178 -37.64 -1.39 -11.10
N VAL A 179 -37.08 -0.31 -10.54
CA VAL A 179 -35.70 -0.27 -10.07
C VAL A 179 -35.60 -0.82 -8.64
N ILE A 180 -34.67 -1.74 -8.43
CA ILE A 180 -34.29 -2.21 -7.09
C ILE A 180 -32.79 -1.95 -6.93
N ILE A 181 -32.44 -1.22 -5.87
CA ILE A 181 -31.04 -0.93 -5.52
C ILE A 181 -30.68 -1.80 -4.31
N LEU A 182 -29.67 -2.65 -4.44
CA LEU A 182 -29.07 -3.40 -3.33
C LEU A 182 -27.88 -2.62 -2.79
N TYR A 183 -27.88 -2.40 -1.49
CA TYR A 183 -26.74 -1.93 -0.73
C TYR A 183 -26.16 -3.12 0.02
N ALA A 184 -24.95 -3.54 -0.34
CA ALA A 184 -24.31 -4.68 0.30
C ALA A 184 -22.77 -4.67 0.15
N GLU A 185 -22.10 -5.42 1.02
CA GLU A 185 -20.68 -5.72 0.91
C GLU A 185 -20.50 -7.00 0.09
N ILE A 186 -19.83 -6.89 -1.06
CA ILE A 186 -19.59 -8.02 -1.95
C ILE A 186 -18.73 -9.07 -1.24
N GLY A 187 -19.07 -10.34 -1.42
CA GLY A 187 -18.36 -11.47 -0.80
C GLY A 187 -18.99 -11.95 0.51
N THR A 188 -19.95 -11.22 1.06
CA THR A 188 -20.71 -11.63 2.26
C THR A 188 -21.85 -12.60 1.92
N ARG A 189 -22.31 -13.36 2.91
CA ARG A 189 -23.43 -14.30 2.72
C ARG A 189 -24.74 -13.56 2.45
N GLU A 190 -24.97 -12.47 3.16
CA GLU A 190 -26.13 -11.59 3.00
C GLU A 190 -26.20 -11.06 1.56
N PHE A 191 -25.08 -10.60 1.02
CA PHE A 191 -24.98 -10.22 -0.40
C PHE A 191 -25.37 -11.38 -1.32
N ALA A 192 -24.79 -12.56 -1.13
CA ALA A 192 -25.04 -13.71 -1.99
C ALA A 192 -26.52 -14.12 -2.02
N GLU A 193 -27.21 -14.08 -0.87
CA GLU A 193 -28.64 -14.39 -0.76
C GLU A 193 -29.52 -13.41 -1.54
N PHE A 194 -29.31 -12.10 -1.35
CA PHE A 194 -30.03 -11.07 -2.10
C PHE A 194 -29.72 -11.15 -3.59
N HIS A 195 -28.44 -11.23 -3.93
CA HIS A 195 -27.97 -11.27 -5.30
C HIS A 195 -28.61 -12.42 -6.08
N ARG A 196 -28.68 -13.63 -5.51
CA ARG A 196 -29.32 -14.80 -6.12
C ARG A 196 -30.77 -14.55 -6.52
N VAL A 197 -31.54 -13.84 -5.68
CA VAL A 197 -32.95 -13.55 -5.92
C VAL A 197 -33.13 -12.42 -6.92
N LEU A 198 -32.34 -11.35 -6.79
CA LEU A 198 -32.44 -10.16 -7.64
C LEU A 198 -31.92 -10.43 -9.05
N SER A 199 -30.79 -11.13 -9.21
CA SER A 199 -30.26 -11.50 -10.53
C SER A 199 -31.24 -12.37 -11.30
N LYS A 200 -31.88 -13.36 -10.65
CA LYS A 200 -32.93 -14.19 -11.27
C LYS A 200 -34.13 -13.36 -11.71
N LYS A 201 -34.56 -12.37 -10.92
CA LYS A 201 -35.66 -11.47 -11.30
C LYS A 201 -35.28 -10.54 -12.46
N SER A 202 -34.05 -10.04 -12.48
CA SER A 202 -33.51 -9.19 -13.53
C SER A 202 -33.39 -9.94 -14.85
N LYS A 203 -32.83 -11.16 -14.85
CA LYS A 203 -32.74 -12.04 -16.03
C LYS A 203 -34.11 -12.38 -16.63
N ASN A 204 -35.12 -12.49 -15.78
CA ASN A 204 -36.51 -12.71 -16.21
C ASN A 204 -37.23 -11.42 -16.66
N GLY A 205 -36.52 -10.30 -16.79
CA GLY A 205 -37.07 -9.02 -17.26
C GLY A 205 -38.10 -8.39 -16.32
N LYS A 206 -38.03 -8.67 -15.01
CA LYS A 206 -39.03 -8.18 -14.04
C LYS A 206 -38.62 -6.90 -13.31
N ILE A 207 -37.31 -6.66 -13.17
CA ILE A 207 -36.73 -5.54 -12.42
C ILE A 207 -35.47 -5.05 -13.10
N LEU A 208 -35.12 -3.79 -12.88
CA LEU A 208 -33.77 -3.27 -13.08
C LEU A 208 -33.03 -3.40 -11.75
N TYR A 209 -32.07 -4.33 -11.68
CA TYR A 209 -31.27 -4.56 -10.47
C TYR A 209 -30.00 -3.72 -10.50
N VAL A 210 -29.76 -2.93 -9.45
CA VAL A 210 -28.58 -2.09 -9.28
C VAL A 210 -27.86 -2.47 -7.99
N LEU A 211 -26.53 -2.50 -8.00
CA LEU A 211 -25.70 -2.73 -6.81
C LEU A 211 -24.91 -1.47 -6.46
N ARG A 212 -25.00 -1.06 -5.19
CA ARG A 212 -24.16 -0.04 -4.57
C ARG A 212 -23.38 -0.67 -3.41
N HIS A 213 -22.12 -0.31 -3.27
CA HIS A 213 -21.31 -0.77 -2.16
C HIS A 213 -21.81 -0.20 -0.83
N TYR A 214 -21.97 -1.07 0.16
CA TYR A 214 -22.33 -0.69 1.53
C TYR A 214 -21.60 -1.62 2.49
N ILE A 215 -20.88 -1.03 3.44
CA ILE A 215 -20.18 -1.76 4.49
C ILE A 215 -20.88 -1.34 5.78
N LYS A 216 -21.37 -2.33 6.54
CA LYS A 216 -22.01 -2.03 7.82
C LYS A 216 -20.98 -1.37 8.75
N PRO A 217 -21.25 -0.18 9.29
CA PRO A 217 -20.36 0.42 10.27
C PRO A 217 -20.30 -0.48 11.50
N THR A 218 -19.10 -0.92 11.89
CA THR A 218 -18.89 -1.61 13.16
C THR A 218 -18.85 -0.56 14.27
N ASN A 219 -19.57 -0.79 15.38
CA ASN A 219 -19.61 0.11 16.55
C ASN A 219 -18.25 0.28 17.28
N THR A 220 -17.15 -0.20 16.69
CA THR A 220 -15.79 0.04 17.16
C THR A 220 -15.33 1.43 16.72
N GLY A 221 -15.85 2.43 17.43
CA GLY A 221 -15.30 3.78 17.60
C GLY A 221 -14.47 4.35 16.46
N PHE A 222 -15.11 4.88 15.42
CA PHE A 222 -14.51 5.95 14.65
C PHE A 222 -15.53 7.07 14.48
N SER A 223 -15.47 7.99 15.45
CA SER A 223 -16.09 9.30 15.35
C SER A 223 -15.41 10.05 14.19
N PHE A 224 -16.22 10.74 13.38
CA PHE A 224 -15.74 11.71 12.40
C PHE A 224 -15.08 12.89 13.14
N HIS A 225 -13.84 12.72 13.58
CA HIS A 225 -13.00 13.82 14.01
C HIS A 225 -11.68 13.77 13.25
N ALA A 226 -11.48 14.81 12.44
CA ALA A 226 -10.26 15.08 11.72
C ALA A 226 -9.09 15.16 12.71
N ALA A 227 -8.21 14.15 12.70
CA ALA A 227 -6.92 14.24 13.36
C ALA A 227 -5.91 14.76 12.32
N VAL A 228 -5.55 16.03 12.44
CA VAL A 228 -4.24 16.52 12.03
C VAL A 228 -3.27 15.98 13.07
N SER A 229 -2.31 15.16 12.65
CA SER A 229 -1.25 14.68 13.52
C SER A 229 0.08 15.27 13.07
N ASP A 230 0.54 16.21 13.89
CA ASP A 230 1.85 16.84 13.84
C ASP A 230 2.97 15.80 13.90
N THR A 231 4.02 16.03 13.12
CA THR A 231 5.26 15.25 13.11
C THR A 231 6.05 15.48 14.40
N THR A 232 6.18 14.48 15.25
CA THR A 232 7.20 14.45 16.32
C THR A 232 8.38 13.60 15.86
N ALA A 233 9.51 14.26 15.59
CA ALA A 233 10.78 13.59 15.37
C ALA A 233 11.39 13.24 16.74
N GLU A 234 11.47 11.96 17.06
CA GLU A 234 12.26 11.47 18.20
C GLU A 234 13.72 11.32 17.76
N GLU A 235 14.61 12.11 18.36
CA GLU A 235 16.05 11.99 18.18
C GLU A 235 16.55 10.78 18.97
N THR A 236 16.91 9.70 18.27
CA THR A 236 17.63 8.57 18.86
C THR A 236 19.14 8.80 18.81
N ASP A 237 19.77 8.56 19.95
CA ASP A 237 21.17 8.87 20.25
C ASP A 237 22.13 8.13 19.28
N ALA A 238 23.00 8.90 18.62
CA ALA A 238 23.78 8.44 17.46
C ALA A 238 25.20 8.00 17.86
N ASP A 239 25.37 6.72 18.18
CA ASP A 239 26.65 6.13 18.60
C ASP A 239 27.57 5.70 17.43
N GLU A 240 27.11 5.85 16.19
CA GLU A 240 27.88 5.56 14.98
C GLU A 240 27.91 6.78 14.03
N VAL A 241 29.11 7.19 13.61
CA VAL A 241 29.30 8.36 12.73
C VAL A 241 30.32 8.03 11.63
N GLN A 242 29.91 8.14 10.36
CA GLN A 242 30.75 7.87 9.16
C GLN A 242 31.49 6.51 9.17
N GLY A 243 30.85 5.45 9.66
CA GLY A 243 31.43 4.09 9.70
C GLY A 243 32.35 3.84 10.91
N PHE A 244 32.42 4.77 11.87
CA PHE A 244 33.08 4.57 13.16
C PHE A 244 32.05 4.31 14.26
N LEU A 245 32.19 3.17 14.94
CA LEU A 245 31.38 2.77 16.11
C LEU A 245 32.00 3.36 17.39
N PHE A 246 31.60 4.59 17.76
CA PHE A 246 32.18 5.30 18.89
C PHE A 246 31.86 4.65 20.24
N GLY A 247 30.71 3.99 20.37
CA GLY A 247 30.38 3.18 21.54
C GLY A 247 31.45 2.10 21.80
N LYS A 248 31.77 1.28 20.79
CA LYS A 248 32.81 0.23 20.91
C LYS A 248 34.23 0.81 21.02
N LEU A 249 34.55 1.88 20.31
CA LEU A 249 35.87 2.52 20.38
C LEU A 249 36.16 3.08 21.78
N LYS A 250 35.15 3.65 22.45
CA LYS A 250 35.25 4.16 23.83
C LYS A 250 35.34 3.04 24.87
N GLU A 251 34.83 1.85 24.57
CA GLU A 251 34.97 0.65 25.41
C GLU A 251 36.34 0.00 25.28
N ILE A 252 36.90 -0.08 24.06
CA ILE A 252 38.20 -0.72 23.79
C ILE A 252 39.37 0.19 24.18
N TYR A 253 39.21 1.50 24.00
CA TYR A 253 40.23 2.51 24.32
C TYR A 253 39.67 3.51 25.33
N SER A 254 39.51 3.06 26.59
CA SER A 254 39.04 3.89 27.72
C SER A 254 39.84 5.17 27.90
N ASP A 255 41.14 5.12 27.59
CA ASP A 255 42.11 6.18 27.85
C ASP A 255 42.02 7.31 26.80
N LEU A 256 41.39 7.04 25.65
CA LEU A 256 41.17 8.00 24.56
C LEU A 256 39.71 8.44 24.45
N ARG A 257 38.88 8.18 25.47
CA ARG A 257 37.44 8.45 25.44
C ARG A 257 37.10 9.91 25.12
N ASP A 258 37.88 10.86 25.65
CA ASP A 258 37.68 12.29 25.40
C ASP A 258 38.04 12.67 23.96
N ASN A 259 39.17 12.17 23.45
CA ASN A 259 39.59 12.38 22.06
C ASN A 259 38.62 11.75 21.06
N LEU A 260 38.10 10.56 21.37
CA LEU A 260 37.07 9.89 20.57
C LEU A 260 35.76 10.68 20.55
N THR A 261 35.41 11.33 21.65
CA THR A 261 34.21 12.19 21.71
C THR A 261 34.41 13.48 20.89
N VAL A 262 35.61 14.08 20.94
CA VAL A 262 35.98 15.22 20.09
C VAL A 262 35.97 14.83 18.61
N PHE A 263 36.52 13.67 18.25
CA PHE A 263 36.52 13.16 16.87
C PHE A 263 35.12 12.82 16.38
N GLN A 264 34.28 12.19 17.21
CA GLN A 264 32.85 11.95 16.93
C GLN A 264 32.14 13.26 16.61
N LYS A 265 32.36 14.29 17.45
CA LYS A 265 31.78 15.63 17.26
C LYS A 265 32.26 16.28 15.96
N TYR A 266 33.55 16.16 15.63
CA TYR A 266 34.11 16.63 14.36
C TYR A 266 33.49 15.94 13.13
N LEU A 267 33.27 14.62 13.17
CA LEU A 267 32.61 13.90 12.07
C LEU A 267 31.14 14.30 11.91
N ILE A 268 30.44 14.56 13.02
CA ILE A 268 29.07 15.09 12.99
C ILE A 268 29.04 16.52 12.42
N GLU A 269 29.95 17.40 12.85
CA GLU A 269 30.03 18.78 12.32
C GLU A 269 30.46 18.83 10.85
N SER A 270 31.44 18.02 10.45
CA SER A 270 31.91 17.96 9.06
C SER A 270 30.91 17.29 8.10
N SER A 271 30.11 16.33 8.57
CA SER A 271 28.99 15.79 7.77
C SER A 271 27.85 16.79 7.60
N LYS A 272 27.60 17.64 8.61
CA LYS A 272 26.67 18.78 8.50
C LYS A 272 27.24 19.93 7.68
N ALA A 273 28.55 20.00 7.48
CA ALA A 273 29.19 20.97 6.61
C ALA A 273 28.90 20.65 5.13
N MET A 274 27.70 21.01 4.69
CA MET A 274 27.42 21.32 3.29
C MET A 274 28.25 22.56 2.91
N VAL A 275 29.57 22.40 2.73
CA VAL A 275 30.39 23.37 1.99
C VAL A 275 29.67 23.67 0.68
N PRO A 276 29.23 24.91 0.46
CA PRO A 276 28.51 25.29 -0.74
C PRO A 276 29.42 25.11 -1.95
N LEU A 277 28.89 24.49 -3.01
CA LEU A 277 29.58 24.40 -4.28
C LEU A 277 29.75 25.80 -4.87
N LYS A 278 30.89 26.06 -5.50
CA LYS A 278 31.15 27.34 -6.16
C LYS A 278 30.35 27.39 -7.48
N VAL A 279 29.91 28.59 -7.88
CA VAL A 279 28.96 28.78 -8.99
C VAL A 279 29.41 28.14 -10.31
N TRP A 280 30.70 28.12 -10.62
CA TRP A 280 31.24 27.47 -11.82
C TRP A 280 31.26 25.94 -11.75
N GLU A 281 31.29 25.35 -10.55
CA GLU A 281 31.27 23.90 -10.34
C GLU A 281 29.90 23.28 -10.66
N LEU A 282 28.86 24.11 -10.78
CA LEU A 282 27.51 23.70 -11.13
C LEU A 282 27.29 23.59 -12.65
N GLN A 283 28.10 24.27 -13.47
CA GLN A 283 27.88 24.36 -14.92
C GLN A 283 27.96 22.99 -15.61
N ASP A 284 28.92 22.15 -15.21
CA ASP A 284 29.15 20.84 -15.85
C ASP A 284 28.53 19.67 -15.07
N LEU A 285 27.93 19.92 -13.91
CA LEU A 285 27.49 18.86 -13.01
C LEU A 285 26.36 18.01 -13.60
N SER A 286 25.44 18.64 -14.33
CA SER A 286 24.36 17.95 -15.04
C SER A 286 24.90 17.05 -16.16
N PHE A 287 25.90 17.54 -16.91
CA PHE A 287 26.57 16.77 -17.95
C PHE A 287 27.32 15.57 -17.37
N GLN A 288 28.07 15.77 -16.28
CA GLN A 288 28.80 14.69 -15.61
C GLN A 288 27.84 13.62 -15.06
N ALA A 289 26.74 14.02 -14.42
CA ALA A 289 25.72 13.10 -13.93
C ALA A 289 25.09 12.29 -15.07
N ALA A 290 24.71 12.95 -16.17
CA ALA A 290 24.15 12.29 -17.34
C ALA A 290 25.14 11.31 -17.97
N SER A 291 26.40 11.72 -18.14
CA SER A 291 27.45 10.86 -18.69
C SER A 291 27.70 9.64 -17.80
N GLN A 292 27.70 9.80 -16.48
CA GLN A 292 27.87 8.70 -15.54
C GLN A 292 26.72 7.69 -15.63
N ILE A 293 25.48 8.17 -15.77
CA ILE A 293 24.30 7.32 -15.98
C ILE A 293 24.43 6.55 -17.30
N MET A 294 24.85 7.21 -18.39
CA MET A 294 25.02 6.58 -19.69
C MET A 294 26.16 5.56 -19.73
N SER A 295 27.24 5.78 -18.97
CA SER A 295 28.36 4.85 -18.89
C SER A 295 28.11 3.67 -17.94
N THR A 296 27.03 3.71 -17.14
CA THR A 296 26.65 2.64 -16.22
C THR A 296 25.94 1.51 -16.97
N PRO A 297 26.13 0.23 -16.60
CA PRO A 297 25.38 -0.88 -17.19
C PRO A 297 23.86 -0.64 -17.14
N VAL A 298 23.16 -1.07 -18.19
CA VAL A 298 21.72 -0.78 -18.40
C VAL A 298 20.86 -1.15 -17.17
N TYR A 299 21.17 -2.25 -16.50
CA TYR A 299 20.44 -2.73 -15.31
C TYR A 299 20.58 -1.79 -14.09
N ASP A 300 21.69 -1.07 -13.97
CA ASP A 300 21.98 -0.17 -12.87
C ASP A 300 21.72 1.31 -13.21
N ALA A 301 21.61 1.65 -14.49
CA ALA A 301 21.45 3.03 -14.96
C ALA A 301 20.21 3.72 -14.36
N ILE A 302 19.05 3.02 -14.32
CA ILE A 302 17.81 3.56 -13.72
C ILE A 302 17.96 3.72 -12.20
N LYS A 303 18.61 2.76 -11.54
CA LYS A 303 18.87 2.81 -10.09
C LYS A 303 19.77 3.99 -9.74
N LEU A 304 20.83 4.20 -10.51
CA LEU A 304 21.73 5.33 -10.37
C LEU A 304 21.02 6.66 -10.66
N MET A 305 20.22 6.73 -11.72
CA MET A 305 19.41 7.91 -12.04
C MET A 305 18.46 8.27 -10.89
N LYS A 306 17.78 7.28 -10.32
CA LYS A 306 16.90 7.47 -9.16
C LYS A 306 17.68 7.99 -7.94
N ASP A 307 18.82 7.38 -7.62
CA ASP A 307 19.66 7.78 -6.49
C ASP A 307 20.19 9.21 -6.65
N ILE A 308 20.71 9.56 -7.84
CA ILE A 308 21.17 10.92 -8.15
C ILE A 308 20.01 11.91 -8.04
N SER A 309 18.82 11.59 -8.57
CA SER A 309 17.66 12.49 -8.53
C SER A 309 17.14 12.71 -7.11
N GLN A 310 17.02 11.66 -6.30
CA GLN A 310 16.48 11.73 -4.95
C GLN A 310 17.48 12.33 -3.95
N ASN A 311 18.79 12.15 -4.18
CA ASN A 311 19.85 12.56 -3.26
C ASN A 311 20.80 13.60 -3.87
N PHE A 312 20.35 14.36 -4.88
CA PHE A 312 21.23 15.22 -5.70
C PHE A 312 22.15 16.14 -4.90
N PRO A 313 21.68 16.87 -3.86
CA PRO A 313 22.55 17.76 -3.08
C PRO A 313 23.71 17.03 -2.39
N ILE A 314 23.49 15.78 -1.96
CA ILE A 314 24.51 14.93 -1.34
C ILE A 314 25.42 14.32 -2.42
N LYS A 315 24.84 13.89 -3.54
CA LYS A 315 25.53 13.19 -4.64
C LYS A 315 26.37 14.10 -5.52
N ALA A 316 26.07 15.39 -5.57
CA ALA A 316 26.75 16.39 -6.41
C ALA A 316 28.28 16.38 -6.27
N ARG A 317 28.81 16.15 -5.05
CA ARG A 317 30.26 16.05 -4.84
C ARG A 317 30.86 14.75 -5.38
N TYR A 318 30.16 13.63 -5.23
CA TYR A 318 30.64 12.34 -5.69
C TYR A 318 30.70 12.27 -7.22
N VAL A 319 29.68 12.79 -7.91
CA VAL A 319 29.65 12.87 -9.38
C VAL A 319 30.90 13.59 -9.91
N LYS A 320 31.34 14.64 -9.22
CA LYS A 320 32.58 15.37 -9.57
C LYS A 320 33.85 14.54 -9.38
N LEU A 321 33.99 13.84 -8.26
CA LEU A 321 35.19 13.05 -7.96
C LEU A 321 35.40 11.92 -8.98
N TYR A 322 34.32 11.23 -9.38
CA TYR A 322 34.38 10.19 -10.42
C TYR A 322 34.87 10.71 -11.77
N TRP A 323 34.53 11.95 -12.14
CA TRP A 323 34.96 12.54 -13.40
C TRP A 323 36.42 13.01 -13.38
N CYS A 324 36.92 13.47 -12.22
CA CYS A 324 38.34 13.81 -12.05
C CYS A 324 39.24 12.59 -12.26
N ASP A 325 38.87 11.43 -11.74
CA ASP A 325 39.60 10.17 -11.96
C ASP A 325 39.55 9.74 -13.43
N TYR A 326 38.40 9.91 -14.10
CA TYR A 326 38.25 9.54 -15.52
C TYR A 326 39.13 10.39 -16.45
N LYS A 327 39.28 11.69 -16.16
CA LYS A 327 40.21 12.58 -16.88
C LYS A 327 41.68 12.22 -16.64
N GLN A 328 42.05 11.71 -15.47
CA GLN A 328 43.42 11.27 -15.19
C GLN A 328 43.77 9.96 -15.91
N VAL A 329 42.82 9.03 -16.05
CA VAL A 329 43.04 7.76 -16.76
C VAL A 329 43.05 7.93 -18.28
N SER A 330 42.37 8.95 -18.81
CA SER A 330 42.28 9.19 -20.27
C SER A 330 43.47 10.00 -20.85
N PHE A 331 44.45 10.37 -20.03
CA PHE A 331 45.64 11.16 -20.41
C PHE A 331 46.96 10.38 -20.28
N HIS A 332 46.92 9.05 -20.30
CA HIS A 332 48.09 8.18 -20.46
C HIS A 332 47.92 7.24 -21.65
#